data_AF-A0A5C7RV81-F1
#
_entry.id   AF-A0A5C7RV81-F1
#
_cell.length_a   1.000
_cell.length_b   1.000
_cell.length_c   1.000
_cell.angle_alpha   90.00
_cell.angle_beta   90.00
_cell.angle_gamma   90.00
#
_symmetry.space_group_name_H-M   'P 1'
#
loop_
_entity.id
_entity.type
_entity.pdbx_description
1 polymer ?
#
loop_
_entity_poly.entity_id
_entity_poly.type
_entity_poly.pdbx_seq_one_letter_code
_entity_poly.pdbx_strand_id
1 'polypeptide(L)'
;MVSYKKNILKQRLAQIYHTGSTRIEMWEVIDWFNRDGGKITKALFRDELFPIWKEEIWDSDDDAPELSVLRVYADHSVTKPTAFIIFQKQYIFFEEESETYS
;
A
#
# COMPACT_ATOMS: atom_id res chain seq x y z
N MET A 1 11.35 -10.30 -10.91
CA MET A 1 10.85 -8.98 -11.36
C MET A 1 11.91 -8.34 -12.27
N VAL A 2 11.54 -7.81 -13.45
CA VAL A 2 12.48 -7.10 -14.33
C VAL A 2 13.05 -5.90 -13.58
N SER A 3 14.36 -5.62 -13.70
CA SER A 3 15.09 -4.57 -12.95
C SER A 3 14.35 -3.22 -12.92
N TYR A 4 13.79 -2.81 -14.06
CA TYR A 4 12.99 -1.58 -14.18
C TYR A 4 11.74 -1.55 -13.28
N LYS A 5 10.95 -2.63 -13.26
CA LYS A 5 9.75 -2.75 -12.41
C LYS A 5 10.10 -2.67 -10.93
N LYS A 6 11.23 -3.27 -10.55
CA LYS A 6 11.76 -3.21 -9.17
C LYS A 6 12.09 -1.77 -8.78
N ASN A 7 12.70 -1.00 -9.67
CA ASN A 7 13.03 0.42 -9.40
C ASN A 7 11.79 1.29 -9.23
N ILE A 8 10.73 1.11 -10.04
CA ILE A 8 9.47 1.84 -9.87
C ILE A 8 8.84 1.51 -8.52
N LEU A 9 8.73 0.22 -8.18
CA LEU A 9 8.19 -0.20 -6.88
C LEU A 9 8.99 0.42 -5.73
N LYS A 10 10.32 0.42 -5.79
CA LYS A 10 11.17 1.09 -4.81
C LYS A 10 10.87 2.58 -4.68
N GLN A 11 10.68 3.29 -5.80
CA GLN A 11 10.32 4.72 -5.77
C GLN A 11 8.96 4.94 -5.09
N ARG A 12 7.97 4.08 -5.35
CA ARG A 12 6.66 4.15 -4.69
C ARG A 12 6.75 3.87 -3.20
N LEU A 13 7.58 2.92 -2.79
CA LEU A 13 7.85 2.63 -1.38
C LEU A 13 8.58 3.81 -0.70
N ALA A 14 9.59 4.39 -1.34
CA ALA A 14 10.25 5.60 -0.84
C ALA A 14 9.28 6.77 -0.70
N GLN A 15 8.30 6.91 -1.59
CA GLN A 15 7.23 7.90 -1.44
C GLN A 15 6.42 7.65 -0.17
N ILE A 16 6.06 6.40 0.15
CA ILE A 16 5.38 6.07 1.40
C ILE A 16 6.25 6.43 2.62
N TYR A 17 7.56 6.17 2.55
CA TYR A 17 8.49 6.56 3.63
C TYR A 17 8.45 8.06 3.91
N HIS A 18 8.55 8.89 2.87
CA HIS A 18 8.64 10.34 3.03
C HIS A 18 7.29 11.05 3.24
N THR A 19 6.20 10.52 2.71
CA THR A 19 4.89 11.20 2.69
C THR A 19 3.82 10.49 3.52
N GLY A 20 4.15 9.33 4.08
CA GLY A 20 3.23 8.50 4.86
C GLY A 20 2.23 7.69 4.04
N SER A 21 2.03 8.00 2.75
CA SER A 21 1.13 7.23 1.88
C SER A 21 1.44 7.36 0.39
N THR A 22 0.90 6.46 -0.42
CA THR A 22 0.89 6.59 -1.88
C THR A 22 -0.33 5.92 -2.47
N ARG A 23 -0.72 6.37 -3.66
CA ARG A 23 -1.74 5.74 -4.49
C ARG A 23 -1.06 4.91 -5.58
N ILE A 24 -1.45 3.65 -5.69
CA ILE A 24 -0.98 2.72 -6.72
C ILE A 24 -2.19 2.21 -7.51
N GLU A 25 -2.13 2.35 -8.83
CA GLU A 25 -3.19 1.89 -9.71
C GLU A 25 -3.23 0.36 -9.79
N MET A 26 -4.43 -0.21 -10.00
CA MET A 26 -4.60 -1.67 -10.05
C MET A 26 -3.71 -2.32 -11.12
N TRP A 27 -3.53 -1.65 -12.27
CA TRP A 27 -2.70 -2.17 -13.35
C TRP A 27 -1.21 -2.22 -12.96
N GLU A 28 -0.72 -1.28 -12.14
CA GLU A 28 0.66 -1.29 -11.63
C GLU A 28 0.89 -2.53 -10.76
N VAL A 29 -0.06 -2.84 -9.86
CA VAL A 29 0.02 -4.04 -9.01
C VAL A 29 -0.01 -5.32 -9.84
N ILE A 30 -0.87 -5.39 -10.86
CA ILE A 30 -0.93 -6.53 -11.78
C ILE A 30 0.40 -6.72 -12.50
N ASP A 31 0.97 -5.63 -13.02
CA ASP A 31 2.22 -5.65 -13.76
C ASP A 31 3.44 -6.02 -12.90
N TRP A 32 3.50 -5.54 -11.65
CA TRP A 32 4.62 -5.83 -10.74
C TRP A 32 4.62 -7.27 -10.25
N PHE A 33 3.45 -7.81 -9.90
CA PHE A 33 3.31 -9.14 -9.31
C PHE A 33 2.89 -10.21 -10.32
N ASN A 34 2.93 -9.90 -11.62
CA ASN A 34 2.53 -10.77 -12.73
C ASN A 34 1.18 -11.46 -12.47
N ARG A 35 0.19 -10.70 -11.99
CA ARG A 35 -1.15 -11.21 -11.68
C ARG A 35 -2.04 -11.15 -12.93
N ASP A 36 -1.67 -11.90 -13.97
CA ASP A 36 -2.48 -12.00 -15.19
C ASP A 36 -3.86 -12.60 -14.85
N GLY A 37 -4.90 -11.76 -14.89
CA GLY A 37 -6.29 -12.08 -14.56
C GLY A 37 -6.62 -12.31 -13.07
N GLY A 38 -5.64 -12.21 -12.17
CA GLY A 38 -5.72 -12.77 -10.82
C GLY A 38 -6.10 -11.78 -9.73
N LYS A 39 -7.13 -12.13 -8.94
CA LYS A 39 -7.63 -11.38 -7.77
C LYS A 39 -6.50 -10.78 -6.92
N ILE A 40 -6.48 -9.46 -6.79
CA ILE A 40 -5.66 -8.77 -5.78
C ILE A 40 -6.32 -8.97 -4.41
N THR A 41 -5.67 -9.75 -3.55
CA THR A 41 -6.14 -10.04 -2.19
C THR A 41 -5.34 -9.24 -1.16
N LYS A 42 -5.81 -9.20 0.09
CA LYS A 42 -5.01 -8.64 1.19
C LYS A 42 -3.70 -9.40 1.40
N ALA A 43 -3.69 -10.71 1.11
CA ALA A 43 -2.51 -11.56 1.24
C ALA A 43 -1.38 -11.14 0.29
N LEU A 44 -1.70 -10.70 -0.94
CA LEU A 44 -0.70 -10.16 -1.88
C LEU A 44 0.15 -9.05 -1.24
N PHE A 45 -0.49 -8.08 -0.58
CA PHE A 45 0.24 -6.97 0.03
C PHE A 45 1.07 -7.44 1.23
N ARG A 46 0.47 -8.26 2.10
CA ARG A 46 1.14 -8.78 3.31
C ARG A 46 2.33 -9.67 2.98
N ASP A 47 2.19 -10.57 2.02
CA ASP A 47 3.14 -11.65 1.76
C ASP A 47 4.18 -11.26 0.69
N GLU A 48 3.91 -10.24 -0.14
CA GLU A 48 4.82 -9.87 -1.23
C GLU A 48 5.25 -8.40 -1.20
N LEU A 49 4.35 -7.44 -0.93
CA LEU A 49 4.73 -6.02 -0.93
C LEU A 49 5.38 -5.56 0.38
N PHE A 50 4.87 -6.01 1.53
CA PHE A 50 5.39 -5.60 2.84
C PHE A 50 6.80 -6.14 3.13
N PRO A 51 7.17 -7.37 2.71
CA PRO A 51 8.56 -7.82 2.81
C PRO A 51 9.52 -6.93 2.00
N ILE A 52 9.12 -6.51 0.79
CA ILE A 52 9.93 -5.60 -0.04
C ILE A 52 10.09 -4.24 0.65
N TRP A 53 9.04 -3.73 1.30
CA TRP A 53 9.14 -2.51 2.12
C TRP A 53 10.18 -2.63 3.22
N LYS A 54 10.18 -3.75 3.97
CA LYS A 54 11.15 -3.98 5.03
C LYS A 54 12.57 -4.12 4.48
N GLU A 55 12.77 -4.95 3.47
CA GLU A 55 14.08 -5.25 2.90
C GLU A 55 14.69 -4.03 2.20
N GLU A 56 13.93 -3.33 1.36
CA GLU A 56 14.48 -2.33 0.43
C GLU A 56 14.52 -0.91 0.99
N ILE A 57 13.74 -0.60 2.02
CA ILE A 57 13.67 0.74 2.63
C ILE A 57 14.25 0.75 4.04
N TRP A 58 14.05 -0.32 4.81
CA TRP A 58 14.43 -0.40 6.23
C TRP A 58 15.54 -1.42 6.51
N ASP A 59 16.17 -1.98 5.48
CA ASP A 59 17.25 -2.98 5.62
C ASP A 59 16.90 -4.16 6.54
N SER A 60 15.65 -4.63 6.45
CA SER A 60 15.10 -5.72 7.25
C SER A 60 14.96 -5.44 8.75
N ASP A 61 14.93 -4.17 9.17
CA ASP A 61 14.63 -3.79 10.55
C ASP A 61 13.21 -4.23 10.96
N ASP A 62 13.10 -4.85 12.15
CA ASP A 62 11.82 -5.24 12.74
C ASP A 62 10.98 -4.02 13.17
N ASP A 63 11.60 -2.85 13.30
CA ASP A 63 10.95 -1.58 13.63
C ASP A 63 10.32 -0.87 12.41
N ALA A 64 10.38 -1.47 11.22
CA ALA A 64 9.76 -0.90 10.03
C ALA A 64 8.25 -0.66 10.24
N PRO A 65 7.73 0.57 10.00
CA PRO A 65 6.32 0.90 10.16
C PRO A 65 5.39 -0.08 9.45
N GLU A 66 4.35 -0.53 10.15
CA GLU A 66 3.31 -1.34 9.55
C GLU A 66 2.61 -0.57 8.44
N LEU A 67 2.55 -1.17 7.24
CA LEU A 67 1.77 -0.65 6.14
C LEU A 67 0.34 -1.18 6.21
N SER A 68 -0.60 -0.39 5.72
CA SER A 68 -2.00 -0.74 5.55
C SER A 68 -2.49 -0.32 4.18
N VAL A 69 -3.59 -0.94 3.72
CA VAL A 69 -4.08 -0.78 2.35
C VAL A 69 -5.58 -0.50 2.34
N LEU A 70 -5.97 0.62 1.73
CA LEU A 70 -7.36 0.90 1.36
C LEU A 70 -7.58 0.57 -0.12
N ARG A 71 -8.77 0.06 -0.42
CA ARG A 71 -9.22 -0.17 -1.80
C ARG A 71 -9.96 1.06 -2.28
N VAL A 72 -9.60 1.54 -3.47
CA VAL A 72 -10.31 2.63 -4.12
C VAL A 72 -11.14 2.07 -5.26
N TYR A 73 -12.42 2.44 -5.29
CA TYR A 73 -13.38 2.07 -6.31
C TYR A 73 -13.72 3.31 -7.13
N ALA A 74 -14.04 3.14 -8.41
CA ALA A 74 -14.47 4.26 -9.26
C ALA A 74 -15.81 4.86 -8.80
N ASP A 75 -16.69 4.01 -8.27
CA ASP A 75 -18.00 4.36 -7.73
C ASP A 75 -18.49 3.28 -6.74
N HIS A 76 -19.68 3.48 -6.16
CA HIS A 76 -20.29 2.56 -5.18
C HIS A 76 -20.85 1.25 -5.77
N SER A 77 -21.03 1.18 -7.09
CA SER A 77 -21.56 0.02 -7.80
C SER A 77 -20.46 -0.96 -8.27
N VAL A 78 -19.23 -0.46 -8.36
CA VAL A 78 -18.07 -1.24 -8.82
C VAL A 78 -17.51 -2.11 -7.69
N THR A 79 -17.40 -3.41 -7.96
CA THR A 79 -16.86 -4.40 -7.01
C THR A 79 -15.36 -4.63 -7.11
N LYS A 80 -14.72 -4.13 -8.18
CA LYS A 80 -13.28 -4.25 -8.42
C LYS A 80 -12.58 -2.92 -8.14
N PRO A 81 -11.56 -2.89 -7.27
CA PRO A 81 -10.84 -1.65 -7.03
C PRO A 81 -10.15 -1.16 -8.31
N THR A 82 -10.11 0.13 -8.54
CA THR A 82 -9.31 0.75 -9.61
C THR A 82 -7.90 1.09 -9.13
N ALA A 83 -7.73 1.29 -7.83
CA ALA A 83 -6.45 1.58 -7.21
C ALA A 83 -6.42 1.15 -5.74
N PHE A 84 -5.26 1.32 -5.12
CA PHE A 84 -5.00 1.07 -3.72
C PHE A 84 -4.29 2.27 -3.12
N ILE A 85 -4.68 2.67 -1.91
CA ILE A 85 -3.91 3.62 -1.10
C ILE A 85 -3.13 2.79 -0.09
N ILE A 86 -1.81 2.84 -0.17
CA ILE A 86 -0.91 2.21 0.79
C ILE A 86 -0.39 3.30 1.72
N PHE A 87 -0.44 3.08 3.02
CA PHE A 87 -0.09 4.10 4.01
C PHE A 87 0.50 3.48 5.27
N GLN A 88 1.30 4.25 6.00
CA GLN A 88 1.84 3.83 7.29
C GLN A 88 0.76 3.95 8.36
N LYS A 89 0.50 2.85 9.07
CA LYS A 89 -0.59 2.75 10.05
C LYS A 89 -0.46 3.74 11.20
N GLN A 90 0.77 4.10 11.56
CA GLN A 90 1.07 5.06 12.63
C GLN A 90 0.58 6.49 12.35
N TYR A 91 0.25 6.83 11.09
CA TYR A 91 -0.31 8.14 10.73
C TYR A 91 -1.83 8.14 10.64
N ILE A 92 -2.50 7.07 11.08
CA ILE A 92 -3.96 7.13 11.29
C ILE A 92 -4.21 7.80 12.64
N PHE A 93 -4.69 9.03 12.58
CA PHE A 93 -5.26 9.71 13.74
C PHE A 93 -6.77 9.55 13.68
N PHE A 94 -7.34 8.86 14.66
CA PHE A 94 -8.76 9.00 14.93
C PHE A 94 -8.89 10.21 15.86
N GLU A 95 -9.47 11.30 15.37
CA GLU A 95 -10.02 12.29 16.30
C GLU A 95 -11.11 11.55 17.08
N GLU A 96 -10.82 11.20 18.33
CA GLU A 96 -11.90 10.99 19.28
C GLU A 96 -12.68 12.29 19.26
N GLU A 97 -13.94 12.26 18.82
CA GLU A 97 -14.86 13.37 19.06
C GLU A 97 -14.83 13.60 20.56
N SER A 98 -14.07 14.59 21.01
CA SER A 98 -14.07 15.01 22.40
C SER A 98 -15.49 15.48 22.69
N GLU A 99 -16.26 14.63 23.37
CA GLU A 99 -17.59 14.94 23.88
C GLU A 99 -17.50 16.28 24.62
N THR A 100 -17.90 17.34 23.95
CA THR A 100 -18.05 18.67 24.54
C THR A 100 -19.53 18.91 24.71
N TYR A 101 -20.17 18.28 25.71
CA TYR A 101 -21.43 18.77 26.26
C TYR A 101 -21.60 18.31 27.70
N SER A 102 -21.27 19.20 28.65
CA SER A 102 -22.17 19.72 29.71
C SER A 102 -21.40 20.61 30.67
#